data_AF-A0A8J5SZJ1-F1
#
_entry.id   AF-A0A8J5SZJ1-F1
#
_cell.length_a   1.000
_cell.length_b   1.000
_cell.length_c   1.000
_cell.angle_alpha   90.00
_cell.angle_beta   90.00
_cell.angle_gamma   90.00
#
_symmetry.space_group_name_H-M   'P 1'
#
loop_
_entity.id
_entity.type
_entity.pdbx_description
1 polymer ?
#
loop_
_entity_poly.entity_id
_entity_poly.type
_entity_poly.pdbx_seq_one_letter_code
_entity_poly.pdbx_strand_id
1 'polypeptide(L)' 'MLKDLFPIDAAEEMTTLALQCVAKEVETQLELSWVTAKVSKLFMEAQDWANKFCIPTDISISIAPS' A
#
# COMPACT_ATOMS: atom_id res chain seq x y z
N MET A 1 14.33 5.56 -15.02
CA MET A 1 14.79 4.72 -13.87
C MET A 1 13.58 4.45 -13.02
N LEU A 2 13.25 3.17 -12.79
CA LEU A 2 12.15 2.65 -11.96
C LEU A 2 11.96 3.48 -10.67
N LYS A 3 11.05 4.43 -10.67
CA LYS A 3 10.66 5.18 -9.46
C LYS A 3 9.18 5.04 -9.10
N ASP A 4 8.39 4.34 -9.93
CA ASP A 4 6.92 4.31 -9.78
C ASP A 4 6.36 2.92 -9.44
N LEU A 5 7.18 2.01 -8.93
CA LEU A 5 6.68 0.73 -8.43
C LEU A 5 6.29 0.93 -6.97
N PHE A 6 4.99 1.12 -6.74
CA PHE A 6 4.31 0.71 -5.51
C PHE A 6 4.96 -0.59 -5.03
N PRO A 7 5.33 -0.76 -3.74
CA PRO A 7 6.21 -1.84 -3.33
C PRO A 7 5.63 -3.17 -3.83
N ILE A 8 6.30 -3.77 -4.82
CA ILE A 8 5.87 -5.03 -5.45
C ILE A 8 5.66 -6.06 -4.36
N ASP A 9 6.51 -6.03 -3.34
CA ASP A 9 6.43 -6.83 -2.13
C ASP A 9 5.07 -6.69 -1.41
N ALA A 10 4.52 -5.47 -1.30
CA ALA A 10 3.21 -5.25 -0.68
C ALA A 10 2.06 -5.73 -1.56
N ALA A 11 2.17 -5.55 -2.88
CA ALA A 11 1.19 -6.08 -3.83
C ALA A 11 1.19 -7.62 -3.86
N GLU A 12 2.37 -8.22 -3.78
CA GLU A 12 2.58 -9.66 -3.71
C GLU A 12 2.06 -10.24 -2.38
N GLU A 13 2.32 -9.57 -1.26
CA GLU A 13 1.80 -9.97 0.05
C GLU A 13 0.26 -9.87 0.10
N MET A 14 -0.32 -8.80 -0.45
CA MET A 14 -1.78 -8.65 -0.53
C MET A 14 -2.41 -9.73 -1.41
N THR A 15 -1.80 -10.06 -2.54
CA THR A 15 -2.27 -11.10 -3.46
C THR A 15 -2.20 -12.48 -2.80
N THR A 16 -1.11 -12.77 -2.10
CA THR A 16 -0.94 -14.02 -1.35
C THR A 16 -2.01 -14.17 -0.26
N LEU A 17 -2.30 -13.08 0.45
CA LEU A 17 -3.31 -13.06 1.51
C LEU A 17 -4.72 -13.29 0.94
N ALA A 18 -5.05 -12.67 -0.19
CA ALA A 18 -6.31 -12.90 -0.89
C ALA A 18 -6.47 -14.37 -1.34
N LEU A 19 -5.41 -14.98 -1.88
CA LEU A 19 -5.42 -16.39 -2.26
C LEU A 19 -5.59 -17.32 -1.05
N GLN A 20 -4.97 -17.01 0.08
CA GLN A 20 -5.15 -17.77 1.33
C GLN A 20 -6.58 -17.69 1.86
N CYS A 21 -7.23 -16.52 1.78
CA CYS A 21 -8.64 -16.35 2.17
C CYS A 21 -9.63 -17.10 1.26
N VAL A 22 -9.28 -17.30 -0.02
CA VAL A 22 -10.13 -18.05 -0.96
C VAL A 22 -9.91 -19.57 -0.84
N ALA A 23 -8.68 -19.98 -0.53
CA ALA A 23 -8.32 -21.40 -0.43
C ALA A 23 -8.70 -22.04 0.91
N LYS A 24 -8.72 -21.28 2.02
CA LYS A 24 -9.35 -21.70 3.27
C LYS A 24 -10.79 -21.19 3.24
N GLU A 25 -11.78 -22.08 3.19
CA GLU A 25 -13.12 -21.69 3.66
C GLU A 25 -12.93 -21.08 5.06
N VAL A 26 -13.37 -19.84 5.25
CA VAL A 26 -13.14 -19.04 6.46
C VAL A 26 -13.98 -19.63 7.59
N GLU A 27 -13.54 -20.75 8.14
CA GLU A 27 -14.31 -21.53 9.12
C GLU A 27 -14.26 -20.91 10.52
N THR A 28 -13.44 -19.88 10.78
CA THR A 28 -13.44 -19.21 12.10
C THR A 28 -13.30 -17.69 12.03
N GLN A 29 -14.13 -17.01 12.81
CA GLN A 29 -14.11 -15.55 13.04
C GLN A 29 -12.73 -15.01 13.49
N LEU A 30 -11.91 -15.89 14.09
CA LEU A 30 -10.54 -15.58 14.54
C LEU A 30 -9.56 -15.37 13.38
N GLU A 31 -9.80 -15.97 12.21
CA GLU A 31 -8.99 -15.76 11.01
C GLU A 31 -9.33 -14.43 10.32
N LEU A 32 -10.59 -13.99 10.38
CA LEU A 32 -11.00 -12.70 9.80
C LEU A 32 -10.43 -11.50 10.57
N SER A 33 -10.29 -11.60 11.90
CA SER A 33 -9.65 -10.54 12.70
C SER A 33 -8.16 -10.42 12.38
N TRP A 34 -7.47 -11.55 12.14
CA TRP A 34 -6.09 -11.59 11.64
C TRP A 34 -5.97 -10.94 10.26
N VAL A 35 -6.85 -11.31 9.32
CA VAL A 35 -6.90 -10.71 7.96
C VAL A 35 -7.11 -9.21 8.05
N THR A 36 -8.05 -8.76 8.89
CA THR A 36 -8.34 -7.34 9.09
C THR A 36 -7.11 -6.60 9.62
N ALA A 37 -6.44 -7.13 10.65
CA ALA A 37 -5.22 -6.53 11.20
C ALA A 37 -4.11 -6.43 10.15
N LYS A 38 -3.94 -7.46 9.33
CA LYS A 38 -2.90 -7.51 8.30
C LYS A 38 -3.19 -6.55 7.14
N VAL A 39 -4.44 -6.44 6.70
CA VAL A 39 -4.87 -5.44 5.71
C VAL A 39 -4.68 -4.01 6.24
N SER A 40 -5.05 -3.73 7.49
CA SER A 40 -4.84 -2.42 8.10
C SER A 40 -3.36 -2.03 8.16
N LYS A 41 -2.47 -2.98 8.50
CA LYS A 41 -1.02 -2.74 8.50
C LYS A 41 -0.50 -2.37 7.11
N LEU A 42 -0.84 -3.17 6.09
CA LEU A 42 -0.42 -2.93 4.71
C LEU A 42 -0.93 -1.58 4.17
N PHE A 43 -2.16 -1.20 4.54
CA PHE A 43 -2.72 0.10 4.18
C PHE A 43 -1.93 1.27 4.79
N MET A 44 -1.57 1.18 6.08
CA MET A 44 -0.75 2.20 6.74
C MET A 44 0.63 2.32 6.11
N GLU A 45 1.28 1.19 5.80
CA GLU A 45 2.59 1.18 5.14
C GLU A 45 2.54 1.80 3.74
N ALA A 46 1.47 1.53 2.98
CA ALA A 46 1.23 2.15 1.68
C ALA A 46 1.00 3.67 1.80
N GLN A 47 0.27 4.11 2.83
CA GLN A 47 0.03 5.53 3.09
C GLN A 47 1.31 6.25 3.52
N ASP A 48 2.14 5.65 4.36
CA ASP A 48 3.44 6.19 4.76
C ASP A 48 4.40 6.31 3.56
N TRP A 49 4.39 5.31 2.68
CA TRP A 49 5.12 5.38 1.42
C TRP A 49 4.59 6.53 0.56
N ALA A 50 3.27 6.60 0.33
CA ALA A 50 2.65 7.65 -0.47
C ALA A 50 2.98 9.04 0.09
N ASN A 51 2.93 9.25 1.40
CA ASN A 51 3.29 10.51 2.04
C ASN A 51 4.76 10.90 1.86
N LYS A 52 5.68 9.91 1.87
CA LYS A 52 7.11 10.14 1.63
C LYS A 52 7.43 10.42 0.16
N PHE A 53 6.64 9.87 -0.77
CA PHE A 53 6.81 10.07 -2.21
C PHE A 53 5.99 11.25 -2.76
N CYS A 54 4.95 11.69 -2.06
CA CYS A 54 4.20 12.92 -2.31
C CYS A 54 4.93 14.11 -1.65
N ILE A 55 6.21 14.28 -1.96
CA ILE A 55 6.87 15.59 -1.79
C ILE A 55 6.16 16.56 -2.74
N PRO A 56 5.81 17.79 -2.32
CA PRO A 56 4.92 18.65 -3.09
C PRO A 56 5.42 18.84 -4.51
N THR A 57 4.65 18.37 -5.49
CA THR A 57 4.81 18.72 -6.89
C THR A 57 4.54 20.21 -7.16
N ASP A 58 4.10 20.97 -6.15
CA ASP A 58 4.06 22.44 -6.15
C ASP A 58 5.43 23.05 -5.83
N ILE A 59 6.47 22.71 -6.60
CA ILE A 59 7.58 23.64 -6.77
C ILE A 59 7.07 24.72 -7.71
N SER A 60 6.41 25.74 -7.15
CA SER A 60 6.02 26.94 -7.89
C SER A 60 7.28 27.76 -8.17
N ILE A 61 8.01 27.37 -9.22
CA ILE A 61 9.11 28.17 -9.77
C ILE A 61 8.48 29.39 -10.45
N SER A 62 8.40 30.51 -9.71
CA SER A 62 8.07 31.81 -10.28
C SER A 62 9.26 32.27 -11.12
N ILE A 63 9.18 32.04 -12.43
CA ILE A 63 10.05 32.70 -13.41
C ILE A 63 9.45 34.09 -13.63
N ALA A 64 9.95 35.09 -12.89
CA ALA A 64 9.66 36.48 -13.22
C ALA A 64 10.33 36.80 -14.57
N PRO A 65 9.60 37.38 -15.54
CA PRO A 65 10.19 37.70 -16.84
C PRO A 65 11.20 38.84 -16.69
N SER A 66 12.35 38.69 -17.37
CA SER A 66 13.38 39.72 -17.56
C SER A 66 12.94 40.80 -18.55
#